data_AF-A0A7W3R6D5-F1
#
_entry.id   AF-A0A7W3R6D5-F1
#
_cell.length_a   1.000
_cell.length_b   1.000
_cell.length_c   1.000
_cell.angle_alpha   90.00
_cell.angle_beta   90.00
_cell.angle_gamma   90.00
#
_symmetry.space_group_name_H-M   'P 1'
#
loop_
_entity.id
_entity.type
_entity.pdbx_description
1 polymer ?
#
loop_
_entity_poly.entity_id
_entity_poly.type
_entity_poly.pdbx_seq_one_letter_code
_entity_poly.pdbx_strand_id
1 'polypeptide(L)' 'MTVDEALGNAARLLHEAELERGNLPLMERLESIADTWVSIAQLITERDRV' A
#
# COMPACT_ATOMS: atom_id res chain seq x y z
N MET A 1 11.68 6.23 -6.58
CA MET A 1 10.91 5.27 -5.77
C MET A 1 11.75 4.82 -4.60
N THR A 2 11.49 5.41 -3.43
CA THR A 2 12.07 5.05 -2.13
C THR A 2 11.12 4.16 -1.34
N VAL A 3 11.62 3.56 -0.25
CA VAL A 3 10.78 2.82 0.72
C VAL A 3 9.68 3.73 1.28
N ASP A 4 10.01 4.97 1.66
CA ASP A 4 9.05 5.93 2.20
C ASP A 4 7.96 6.32 1.19
N GLU A 5 8.31 6.48 -0.08
CA GLU A 5 7.33 6.74 -1.15
C GLU A 5 6.35 5.57 -1.32
N ALA A 6 6.84 4.31 -1.25
CA ALA A 6 6.00 3.13 -1.34
C ALA A 6 5.08 2.98 -0.12
N LEU A 7 5.61 3.14 1.10
CA LEU A 7 4.82 3.08 2.33
C LEU A 7 3.81 4.22 2.44
N GLY A 8 4.16 5.44 1.97
CA GLY A 8 3.24 6.57 1.91
C GLY A 8 2.04 6.30 0.99
N ASN A 9 2.27 5.65 -0.15
CA ASN A 9 1.18 5.24 -1.05
C ASN A 9 0.27 4.17 -0.41
N ALA A 10 0.86 3.17 0.26
CA ALA A 10 0.08 2.17 0.98
C ALA A 10 -0.80 2.81 2.07
N ALA A 11 -0.22 3.69 2.89
CA ALA A 11 -0.94 4.37 3.96
C ALA A 11 -2.11 5.23 3.44
N ARG A 12 -1.91 5.95 2.32
CA ARG A 12 -2.98 6.73 1.69
C ARG A 12 -4.13 5.84 1.22
N LEU A 13 -3.84 4.72 0.58
CA LEU A 13 -4.86 3.79 0.07
C LEU A 13 -5.64 3.10 1.20
N LEU A 14 -4.96 2.73 2.28
CA LEU A 14 -5.62 2.19 3.47
C LEU A 14 -6.54 3.22 4.12
N HIS A 15 -6.10 4.47 4.22
CA HIS A 15 -6.97 5.53 4.72
C HIS A 15 -8.19 5.75 3.83
N GLU A 16 -8.04 5.72 2.51
CA GLU A 16 -9.17 5.77 1.57
C GLU A 16 -10.11 4.58 1.74
N ALA A 17 -9.58 3.36 1.93
CA ALA A 17 -10.38 2.16 2.18
C ALA A 17 -11.25 2.28 3.45
N GLU A 18 -10.70 2.85 4.54
CA GLU A 18 -11.45 3.08 5.79
C GLU A 18 -12.67 4.01 5.63
N LEU A 19 -12.67 4.85 4.59
CA LEU A 19 -13.78 5.73 4.25
C LEU A 19 -14.88 5.01 3.46
N GLU A 20 -14.56 3.91 2.78
CA GLU A 20 -15.47 3.13 1.92
C GLU A 20 -16.37 2.15 2.70
N ARG A 21 -16.94 2.58 3.83
CA ARG A 21 -17.72 1.74 4.77
C ARG A 21 -18.98 1.08 4.17
N GLY A 22 -19.48 1.60 3.05
CA GLY A 22 -20.64 1.06 2.33
C GLY A 22 -20.29 0.38 1.01
N ASN A 23 -19.01 0.37 0.62
CA ASN A 23 -18.54 -0.11 -0.67
C ASN A 23 -17.43 -1.14 -0.48
N LEU A 24 -17.81 -2.30 0.05
CA LEU A 24 -16.90 -3.41 0.35
C LEU A 24 -16.00 -3.79 -0.83
N PRO A 25 -16.50 -3.92 -2.09
CA PRO A 25 -15.63 -4.25 -3.22
C PRO A 25 -14.55 -3.20 -3.50
N LEU A 26 -14.83 -1.91 -3.25
CA LEU A 26 -13.83 -0.86 -3.43
C LEU A 26 -12.83 -0.85 -2.28
N MET A 27 -13.30 -1.03 -1.05
CA MET A 27 -12.44 -1.17 0.14
C MET A 27 -11.41 -2.29 -0.07
N GLU A 28 -11.86 -3.51 -0.41
CA GLU A 28 -10.98 -4.67 -0.66
C GLU A 28 -9.98 -4.41 -1.80
N ARG A 29 -10.41 -3.70 -2.84
CA ARG A 29 -9.53 -3.33 -3.95
C ARG A 29 -8.44 -2.35 -3.51
N LEU A 30 -8.79 -1.34 -2.70
CA LEU A 30 -7.83 -0.37 -2.18
C LEU A 30 -6.81 -1.05 -1.25
N GLU A 31 -7.27 -1.95 -0.38
CA GLU A 31 -6.43 -2.78 0.48
C GLU A 31 -5.46 -3.65 -0.33
N SER A 32 -5.93 -4.34 -1.37
CA SER A 32 -5.07 -5.17 -2.23
C SER A 32 -3.99 -4.35 -2.96
N ILE A 33 -4.30 -3.11 -3.37
CA ILE A 33 -3.30 -2.22 -3.96
C ILE A 33 -2.31 -1.74 -2.89
N ALA A 34 -2.76 -1.46 -1.67
CA ALA A 34 -1.88 -1.12 -0.56
C ALA A 34 -0.89 -2.25 -0.24
N ASP A 35 -1.33 -3.51 -0.23
CA ASP A 35 -0.47 -4.69 -0.05
C ASP A 35 0.61 -4.80 -1.12
N THR A 36 0.28 -4.42 -2.36
CA THR A 36 1.24 -4.36 -3.46
C THR A 36 2.35 -3.33 -3.16
N TRP A 37 1.98 -2.15 -2.64
CA TRP A 37 2.95 -1.12 -2.26
C TRP A 37 3.83 -1.53 -1.08
N VAL A 38 3.28 -2.23 -0.08
CA VAL A 38 4.05 -2.80 1.02
C VAL A 38 5.06 -3.83 0.49
N SER A 39 4.65 -4.68 -0.45
CA SER A 39 5.54 -5.67 -1.08
C SER A 39 6.67 -5.00 -1.86
N ILE A 40 6.37 -3.90 -2.58
CA ILE A 40 7.39 -3.08 -3.26
C ILE A 40 8.38 -2.49 -2.25
N ALA A 41 7.90 -1.95 -1.12
CA ALA A 41 8.76 -1.40 -0.08
C ALA A 41 9.73 -2.47 0.50
N GLN A 42 9.25 -3.69 0.69
CA GLN A 42 10.08 -4.82 1.12
C GLN A 42 11.15 -5.18 0.08
N LEU A 43 10.79 -5.23 -1.20
CA LEU A 43 11.74 -5.53 -2.29
C LEU A 43 12.83 -4.45 -2.42
N ILE A 44 12.48 -3.17 -2.25
CA ILE A 44 13.45 -2.07 -2.25
C ILE A 44 14.41 -2.21 -1.06
N THR A 45 13.87 -2.48 0.13
CA THR A 45 14.66 -2.67 1.35
C THR A 45 15.65 -3.82 1.19
N GLU A 46 15.22 -4.94 0.60
CA GLU A 46 16.08 -6.09 0.39
C GLU A 46 17.15 -5.82 -0.66
N ARG A 47 16.80 -5.13 -1.75
CA ARG A 47 17.78 -4.69 -2.76
C ARG A 47 18.88 -3.82 -2.14
N ASP A 48 18.53 -2.92 -1.24
CA ASP A 48 19.48 -1.96 -0.64
C ASP A 48 20.40 -2.59 0.42
N ARG A 49 20.16 -3.86 0.80
CA ARG A 49 21.00 -4.63 1.74
C ARG A 49 22.15 -5.40 1.07
N VAL A 50 22.12 -5.55 -0.26
CA VAL A 50 23.13 -6.26 -1.06
C VAL A 50 24.17 -5.29 -1.59
#